data_AF-A0A0F9G6Y7-F1
#
_entry.id   AF-A0A0F9G6Y7-F1
#
_cell.length_a   1.000
_cell.length_b   1.000
_cell.length_c   1.000
_cell.angle_alpha   90.00
_cell.angle_beta   90.00
_cell.angle_gamma   90.00
#
_symmetry.space_group_name_H-M   'P 1'
#
loop_
_entity.id
_entity.type
_entity.pdbx_description
1 polymer ?
#
loop_
_entity_poly.entity_id
_entity_poly.type
_entity_poly.pdbx_seq_one_letter_code
_entity_poly.pdbx_strand_id
1 'polypeptide(L)'
;REDEILGASVKTLRAKLRAASRGADKIRARLNQGAFPELSRALQVPTSTGRRGQRALLNAFDEDFGDVVAREKELNKFVKAMNDESAKVTDPFLKQVYKEDAAFSEWSFKMQSVESFQDPAWLAGQEEVVDMLKTIAKGHRGTIENRLAKLPADTVGALEKDVRMHLRALGGSLTEDAKRAFSDRLLTMRLDLHDAAELGKADFRFDAGRRLKVLIESSGASQGDINNTFKGLRTIVEEGLTPGAERLQAMERTMGADAARELLKARRLTERGGELFMDTIGLPRVLMTTMDMSAMFRQGAVLAFGHPFIFASAAKDAVRTFFHERSAIRLNEALKMGRGTVKLGDKVEDIAALTERLGLYQAPWEAQGSIVSLSTREEGMMSRLARMIPGIKMSERSYILFLNKLRADVADNAIRGWAKSRVPPSENEMKQFIHFVNVATGRGIPGKSLDTILPLMNAAMFSPRLAISRFQVVGETARAFMTPSNRASQLIIKDMLAFTGTNLAALSLGHWAGLWDLEVDPTKADFMKIRIGNTSIDPWAGFKPYATYFARMTEAISKGDFDRLDNIVEQLARSKLAPVPSGIWDAVTGRDFIGRPVKWNTLDFDNAFISRAVPL
;
A
#
# COMPACT_ATOMS: atom_id res chain seq x y z
N ARG A 1 29.31 -6.87 4.96
CA ARG A 1 29.63 -5.44 5.19
C ARG A 1 30.78 -5.37 6.19
N GLU A 2 31.55 -4.28 6.22
CA GLU A 2 32.77 -4.15 7.04
C GLU A 2 32.50 -4.13 8.55
N ASP A 3 31.40 -3.49 8.96
CA ASP A 3 30.85 -3.43 10.32
C ASP A 3 30.42 -4.78 10.88
N GLU A 4 30.18 -5.75 10.00
CA GLU A 4 29.77 -7.11 10.35
C GLU A 4 30.94 -8.08 10.53
N ILE A 5 32.16 -7.63 10.22
CA ILE A 5 33.40 -8.41 10.21
C ILE A 5 34.34 -7.94 11.35
N LEU A 6 34.40 -6.63 11.58
CA LEU A 6 35.21 -6.03 12.66
C LEU A 6 34.66 -6.41 14.04
N GLY A 7 35.46 -7.13 14.84
CA GLY A 7 35.10 -7.57 16.19
C GLY A 7 34.26 -8.86 16.28
N ALA A 8 33.95 -9.50 15.14
CA ALA A 8 33.20 -10.75 15.13
C ALA A 8 34.09 -11.95 15.51
N SER A 9 33.57 -12.86 16.35
CA SER A 9 34.30 -14.07 16.74
C SER A 9 34.53 -15.00 15.55
N VAL A 10 35.62 -15.79 15.57
CA VAL A 10 35.97 -16.78 14.53
C VAL A 10 34.80 -17.74 14.25
N LYS A 11 34.03 -18.12 15.27
CA LYS A 11 32.82 -18.95 15.13
C LYS A 11 31.74 -18.27 14.29
N THR A 12 31.52 -16.97 14.53
CA THR A 12 30.55 -16.15 13.80
C THR A 12 30.97 -15.96 12.36
N LEU A 13 32.26 -15.66 12.12
CA LEU A 13 32.83 -15.53 10.78
C LEU A 13 32.72 -16.84 9.99
N ARG A 14 33.04 -17.99 10.61
CA ARG A 14 32.85 -19.32 9.98
C ARG A 14 31.39 -19.63 9.67
N ALA A 15 30.46 -19.27 10.55
CA ALA A 15 29.03 -19.46 10.32
C ALA A 15 28.52 -18.59 9.15
N LYS A 16 28.95 -17.33 9.09
CA LYS A 16 28.66 -16.42 7.98
C LYS A 16 29.27 -16.89 6.66
N LEU A 17 30.52 -17.35 6.67
CA LEU A 17 31.18 -17.93 5.49
C LEU A 17 30.44 -19.18 4.98
N ARG A 18 30.02 -20.08 5.88
CA ARG A 18 29.19 -21.25 5.52
C ARG A 18 27.80 -20.87 5.01
N ALA A 19 27.22 -19.77 5.49
CA ALA A 19 25.94 -19.26 4.99
C ALA A 19 26.09 -18.63 3.61
N ALA A 20 27.16 -17.86 3.38
CA ALA A 20 27.51 -17.28 2.10
C ALA A 20 27.83 -18.37 1.05
N SER A 21 28.62 -19.38 1.42
CA SER A 21 28.91 -20.56 0.57
C SER A 21 27.63 -21.30 0.20
N ARG A 22 26.77 -21.64 1.17
CA ARG A 22 25.48 -22.29 0.87
C ARG A 22 24.54 -21.40 0.05
N GLY A 23 24.63 -20.09 0.23
CA GLY A 23 23.91 -19.11 -0.60
C GLY A 23 24.41 -19.14 -2.04
N ALA A 24 25.72 -19.11 -2.24
CA ALA A 24 26.38 -19.23 -3.54
C ALA A 24 26.05 -20.57 -4.21
N ASP A 25 26.09 -21.70 -3.49
CA ASP A 25 25.72 -23.02 -4.02
C ASP A 25 24.25 -23.08 -4.44
N LYS A 26 23.35 -22.40 -3.70
CA LYS A 26 21.93 -22.29 -4.07
C LYS A 26 21.71 -21.35 -5.25
N ILE A 27 22.50 -20.29 -5.40
CA ILE A 27 22.48 -19.42 -6.58
C ILE A 27 22.97 -20.22 -7.79
N ARG A 28 24.11 -20.91 -7.67
CA ARG A 28 24.68 -21.80 -8.69
C ARG A 28 23.71 -22.92 -9.10
N ALA A 29 23.08 -23.61 -8.15
CA ALA A 29 22.08 -24.63 -8.47
C ALA A 29 20.86 -24.07 -9.21
N ARG A 30 20.46 -22.82 -8.95
CA ARG A 30 19.37 -22.13 -9.67
C ARG A 30 19.81 -21.71 -11.08
N LEU A 31 21.05 -21.23 -11.24
CA LEU A 31 21.62 -20.86 -12.53
C LEU A 31 21.90 -22.08 -13.42
N ASN A 32 22.38 -23.19 -12.85
CA ASN A 32 22.61 -24.48 -13.54
C ASN A 32 21.29 -25.19 -13.91
N GLN A 33 20.18 -24.84 -13.26
CA GLN A 33 18.85 -25.20 -13.73
C GLN A 33 18.41 -24.36 -14.95
N GLY A 34 19.19 -23.35 -15.36
CA GLY A 34 18.92 -22.52 -16.52
C GLY A 34 17.66 -21.67 -16.38
N ALA A 35 17.52 -20.66 -17.23
CA ALA A 35 16.30 -19.85 -17.25
C ALA A 35 15.04 -20.70 -17.52
N PHE A 36 15.16 -21.84 -18.21
CA PHE A 36 14.10 -22.85 -18.39
C PHE A 36 14.68 -24.24 -18.71
N PRO A 37 14.93 -25.13 -17.73
CA PRO A 37 15.56 -26.43 -17.96
C PRO A 37 14.68 -27.38 -18.78
N GLU A 38 13.35 -27.22 -18.67
CA GLU A 38 12.35 -28.03 -19.35
C GLU A 38 12.28 -27.68 -20.86
N LEU A 39 12.50 -26.42 -21.22
CA LEU A 39 12.42 -25.93 -22.60
C LEU A 39 13.59 -26.40 -23.45
N SER A 40 14.80 -26.36 -22.88
CA SER A 40 16.00 -26.90 -23.50
C SER A 40 16.09 -28.42 -23.41
N ARG A 41 15.18 -29.12 -22.71
CA ARG A 41 15.08 -30.60 -22.72
C ARG A 41 13.95 -31.14 -23.60
N ALA A 42 12.85 -30.41 -23.75
CA ALA A 42 11.62 -30.93 -24.35
C ALA A 42 11.38 -30.52 -25.81
N LEU A 43 12.15 -29.59 -26.37
CA LEU A 43 12.09 -29.24 -27.79
C LEU A 43 12.79 -30.30 -28.65
N GLN A 44 12.04 -31.02 -29.48
CA GLN A 44 12.64 -31.80 -30.57
C GLN A 44 13.00 -30.84 -31.71
N VAL A 45 14.21 -30.29 -31.70
CA VAL A 45 14.62 -29.46 -32.84
C VAL A 45 14.65 -30.36 -34.09
N PRO A 46 13.89 -30.04 -35.17
CA PRO A 46 13.66 -30.96 -36.28
C PRO A 46 14.94 -31.32 -37.06
N THR A 47 15.97 -30.47 -36.97
CA THR A 47 17.22 -30.60 -37.72
C THR A 47 18.35 -31.17 -36.87
N SER A 48 19.23 -31.96 -37.48
CA SER A 48 20.46 -32.46 -36.83
C SER A 48 21.40 -31.31 -36.40
N THR A 49 21.32 -30.16 -37.06
CA THR A 49 21.98 -28.90 -36.69
C THR A 49 21.41 -28.35 -35.38
N GLY A 50 20.09 -28.34 -35.24
CA GLY A 50 19.41 -27.89 -34.03
C GLY A 50 19.76 -28.70 -32.78
N ARG A 51 19.78 -30.03 -32.87
CA ARG A 51 20.17 -30.90 -31.74
C ARG A 51 21.62 -30.71 -31.32
N ARG A 52 22.53 -30.50 -32.28
CA ARG A 52 23.94 -30.18 -32.00
C ARG A 52 24.10 -28.81 -31.35
N GLY A 53 23.36 -27.81 -31.83
CA GLY A 53 23.31 -26.49 -31.21
C GLY A 53 22.82 -26.55 -29.76
N GLN A 54 21.71 -27.24 -29.50
CA GLN A 54 21.13 -27.37 -28.16
C GLN A 54 22.09 -28.06 -27.17
N ARG A 55 22.81 -29.09 -27.62
CA ARG A 55 23.85 -29.72 -26.80
C ARG A 55 25.02 -28.77 -26.53
N ALA A 56 25.46 -28.00 -27.51
CA ALA A 56 26.50 -26.99 -27.32
C ALA A 56 26.06 -25.90 -26.34
N LEU A 57 24.78 -25.48 -26.38
CA LEU A 57 24.22 -24.56 -25.39
C LEU A 57 24.25 -25.15 -23.98
N LEU A 58 23.84 -26.41 -23.82
CA LEU A 58 23.90 -27.10 -22.52
C LEU A 58 25.33 -27.14 -21.98
N ASN A 59 26.29 -27.53 -22.82
CA ASN A 59 27.71 -27.55 -22.46
C ASN A 59 28.25 -26.16 -22.07
N ALA A 60 27.80 -25.10 -22.75
CA ALA A 60 28.24 -23.74 -22.46
C ALA A 60 27.82 -23.26 -21.05
N PHE A 61 26.66 -23.68 -20.57
CA PHE A 61 26.16 -23.30 -19.25
C PHE A 61 26.42 -24.35 -18.16
N ASP A 62 27.13 -25.43 -18.50
CA ASP A 62 27.53 -26.47 -17.56
C ASP A 62 28.92 -26.14 -16.99
N GLU A 63 28.99 -25.75 -15.71
CA GLU A 63 30.26 -25.45 -15.03
C GLU A 63 31.21 -26.66 -14.99
N ASP A 64 30.69 -27.89 -15.05
CA ASP A 64 31.49 -29.12 -15.01
C ASP A 64 32.07 -29.47 -16.41
N PHE A 65 31.62 -28.80 -17.47
CA PHE A 65 32.08 -29.06 -18.83
C PHE A 65 33.52 -28.59 -19.10
N GLY A 66 33.96 -27.51 -18.45
CA GLY A 66 35.29 -26.94 -18.62
C GLY A 66 35.41 -25.50 -18.12
N ASP A 67 36.60 -24.91 -18.33
CA ASP A 67 36.85 -23.50 -18.02
C ASP A 67 35.96 -22.55 -18.86
N VAL A 68 35.96 -21.26 -18.51
CA VAL A 68 35.14 -20.24 -19.20
C VAL A 68 35.42 -20.22 -20.71
N VAL A 69 36.68 -20.44 -21.12
CA VAL A 69 37.10 -20.42 -22.53
C VAL A 69 36.53 -21.62 -23.29
N ALA A 70 36.59 -22.82 -22.72
CA ALA A 70 36.01 -24.02 -23.30
C ALA A 70 34.48 -23.90 -23.43
N ARG A 71 33.82 -23.31 -22.43
CA ARG A 71 32.37 -23.08 -22.44
C ARG A 71 31.95 -22.01 -23.43
N GLU A 72 32.71 -20.93 -23.55
CA GLU A 72 32.51 -19.88 -24.57
C GLU A 72 32.64 -20.45 -25.99
N LYS A 73 33.56 -21.40 -26.21
CA LYS A 73 33.66 -22.10 -27.50
C LYS A 73 32.42 -22.91 -27.85
N GLU A 74 31.78 -23.55 -26.86
CA GLU A 74 30.50 -24.24 -27.08
C GLU A 74 29.35 -23.26 -27.33
N LEU A 75 29.32 -22.14 -26.63
CA LEU A 75 28.36 -21.06 -26.88
C LEU A 75 28.46 -20.55 -28.33
N ASN A 76 29.68 -20.31 -28.82
CA ASN A 76 29.91 -19.87 -30.19
C ASN A 76 29.42 -20.89 -31.23
N LYS A 77 29.46 -22.20 -30.93
CA LYS A 77 28.85 -23.23 -31.78
C LYS A 77 27.33 -23.12 -31.82
N PHE A 78 26.70 -22.86 -30.67
CA PHE A 78 25.25 -22.63 -30.60
C PHE A 78 24.84 -21.38 -31.37
N VAL A 79 25.52 -20.25 -31.14
CA VAL A 79 25.27 -18.98 -31.84
C VAL A 79 25.36 -19.16 -33.35
N LYS A 80 26.43 -19.81 -33.83
CA LYS A 80 26.59 -20.11 -35.25
C LYS A 80 25.41 -20.94 -35.79
N ALA A 81 25.00 -21.98 -35.06
CA ALA A 81 23.87 -22.80 -35.47
C ALA A 81 22.57 -21.98 -35.56
N MET A 82 22.29 -21.10 -34.60
CA MET A 82 21.11 -20.21 -34.65
C MET A 82 21.17 -19.23 -35.83
N ASN A 83 22.33 -18.64 -36.10
CA ASN A 83 22.52 -17.75 -37.25
C ASN A 83 22.34 -18.48 -38.59
N ASP A 84 22.85 -19.71 -38.70
CA ASP A 84 22.69 -20.55 -39.89
C ASP A 84 21.21 -20.94 -40.12
N GLU A 85 20.45 -21.25 -39.06
CA GLU A 85 19.02 -21.51 -39.16
C GLU A 85 18.22 -20.23 -39.50
N SER A 86 18.57 -19.09 -38.89
CA SER A 86 17.99 -17.78 -39.22
C SER A 86 18.16 -17.40 -40.70
N ALA A 87 19.29 -17.78 -41.31
CA ALA A 87 19.55 -17.54 -42.73
C ALA A 87 18.71 -18.43 -43.66
N LYS A 88 18.30 -19.62 -43.21
CA LYS A 88 17.52 -20.59 -44.01
C LYS A 88 16.02 -20.33 -43.97
N VAL A 89 15.51 -19.76 -42.88
CA VAL A 89 14.08 -19.58 -42.68
C VAL A 89 13.58 -18.31 -43.36
N THR A 90 12.49 -18.45 -44.12
CA THR A 90 11.81 -17.35 -44.83
C THR A 90 10.77 -16.64 -43.95
N ASP A 91 10.22 -17.34 -42.96
CA ASP A 91 9.27 -16.77 -42.00
C ASP A 91 9.95 -15.69 -41.12
N PRO A 92 9.49 -14.42 -41.18
CA PRO A 92 10.12 -13.32 -40.46
C PRO A 92 10.12 -13.51 -38.94
N PHE A 93 9.11 -14.18 -38.39
CA PHE A 93 9.01 -14.43 -36.96
C PHE A 93 10.06 -15.44 -36.49
N LEU A 94 10.17 -16.59 -37.15
CA LEU A 94 11.21 -17.59 -36.86
C LEU A 94 12.61 -17.03 -37.04
N LYS A 95 12.81 -16.21 -38.08
CA LYS A 95 14.08 -15.52 -38.30
C LYS A 95 14.45 -14.65 -37.11
N GLN A 96 13.48 -13.92 -36.54
CA GLN A 96 13.66 -13.12 -35.33
C GLN A 96 13.90 -13.99 -34.09
N VAL A 97 13.14 -15.07 -33.90
CA VAL A 97 13.30 -16.01 -32.77
C VAL A 97 14.73 -16.53 -32.70
N TYR A 98 15.29 -17.00 -33.82
CA TYR A 98 16.67 -17.51 -33.85
C TYR A 98 17.72 -16.43 -33.54
N LYS A 99 17.54 -15.21 -34.06
CA LYS A 99 18.43 -14.08 -33.75
C LYS A 99 18.38 -13.71 -32.27
N GLU A 100 17.19 -13.66 -31.69
CA GLU A 100 16.98 -13.32 -30.28
C GLU A 100 17.50 -14.40 -29.35
N ASP A 101 17.34 -15.68 -29.68
CA ASP A 101 17.90 -16.78 -28.90
C ASP A 101 19.44 -16.77 -28.94
N ALA A 102 20.04 -16.51 -30.10
CA ALA A 102 21.50 -16.34 -30.20
C ALA A 102 22.00 -15.18 -29.33
N ALA A 103 21.42 -13.99 -29.51
CA ALA A 103 21.81 -12.78 -28.79
C ALA A 103 21.56 -12.91 -27.28
N PHE A 104 20.47 -13.56 -26.87
CA PHE A 104 20.19 -13.84 -25.45
C PHE A 104 21.23 -14.77 -24.84
N SER A 105 21.59 -15.87 -25.52
CA SER A 105 22.55 -16.83 -24.99
C SER A 105 23.93 -16.19 -24.82
N GLU A 106 24.38 -15.38 -25.79
CA GLU A 106 25.62 -14.60 -25.67
C GLU A 106 25.58 -13.64 -24.47
N TRP A 107 24.51 -12.84 -24.39
CA TRP A 107 24.33 -11.88 -23.32
C TRP A 107 24.26 -12.57 -21.95
N SER A 108 23.50 -13.67 -21.83
CA SER A 108 23.32 -14.41 -20.58
C SER A 108 24.62 -15.04 -20.12
N PHE A 109 25.38 -15.63 -21.03
CA PHE A 109 26.69 -16.20 -20.71
C PHE A 109 27.63 -15.12 -20.19
N LYS A 110 27.68 -13.95 -20.86
CA LYS A 110 28.48 -12.81 -20.43
C LYS A 110 28.10 -12.34 -19.02
N MET A 111 26.81 -12.17 -18.74
CA MET A 111 26.33 -11.73 -17.41
C MET A 111 26.59 -12.75 -16.32
N GLN A 112 26.54 -14.05 -16.62
CA GLN A 112 26.82 -15.11 -15.65
C GLN A 112 28.33 -15.35 -15.45
N SER A 113 29.18 -14.88 -16.36
CA SER A 113 30.63 -15.05 -16.29
C SER A 113 31.35 -13.88 -15.61
N VAL A 114 30.65 -12.81 -15.19
CA VAL A 114 31.29 -11.68 -14.49
C VAL A 114 31.73 -12.11 -13.09
N GLU A 115 32.91 -11.67 -12.68
CA GLU A 115 33.42 -11.96 -11.33
C GLU A 115 32.80 -11.05 -10.26
N SER A 116 32.28 -9.89 -10.66
CA SER A 116 31.72 -8.87 -9.78
C SER A 116 30.51 -8.18 -10.39
N PHE A 117 29.50 -7.88 -9.58
CA PHE A 117 28.35 -7.05 -10.00
C PHE A 117 28.68 -5.57 -10.18
N GLN A 118 29.92 -5.17 -9.92
CA GLN A 118 30.45 -3.84 -10.26
C GLN A 118 31.15 -3.84 -11.63
N ASP A 119 31.22 -4.98 -12.32
CA ASP A 119 31.82 -5.07 -13.64
C ASP A 119 31.07 -4.17 -14.64
N PRO A 120 31.76 -3.38 -15.49
CA PRO A 120 31.13 -2.54 -16.50
C PRO A 120 30.17 -3.30 -17.42
N ALA A 121 30.46 -4.56 -17.74
CA ALA A 121 29.57 -5.41 -18.54
C ALA A 121 28.25 -5.66 -17.80
N TRP A 122 28.30 -5.93 -16.50
CA TRP A 122 27.12 -6.15 -15.67
C TRP A 122 26.25 -4.90 -15.59
N LEU A 123 26.87 -3.74 -15.32
CA LEU A 123 26.17 -2.45 -15.24
C LEU A 123 25.52 -2.07 -16.58
N ALA A 124 26.22 -2.26 -17.69
CA ALA A 124 25.66 -2.04 -19.03
C ALA A 124 24.49 -2.99 -19.33
N GLY A 125 24.59 -4.25 -18.91
CA GLY A 125 23.51 -5.22 -19.03
C GLY A 125 22.28 -4.82 -18.21
N GLN A 126 22.46 -4.26 -17.01
CA GLN A 126 21.37 -3.71 -16.21
C GLN A 126 20.70 -2.52 -16.89
N GLU A 127 21.48 -1.57 -17.41
CA GLU A 127 20.95 -0.40 -18.11
C GLU A 127 20.15 -0.81 -19.36
N GLU A 128 20.67 -1.75 -20.15
CA GLU A 128 19.98 -2.30 -21.33
C GLU A 128 18.62 -2.90 -20.95
N VAL A 129 18.56 -3.75 -19.92
CA VAL A 129 17.30 -4.37 -19.47
C VAL A 129 16.31 -3.34 -18.91
N VAL A 130 16.81 -2.35 -18.16
CA VAL A 130 15.98 -1.25 -17.66
C VAL A 130 15.37 -0.47 -18.81
N ASP A 131 16.13 -0.14 -19.86
CA ASP A 131 15.61 0.58 -21.02
C ASP A 131 14.52 -0.19 -21.78
N MET A 132 14.72 -1.51 -21.96
CA MET A 132 13.69 -2.38 -22.54
C MET A 132 12.40 -2.35 -21.71
N LEU A 133 12.52 -2.47 -20.38
CA LEU A 133 11.37 -2.43 -19.47
C LEU A 133 10.70 -1.06 -19.44
N LYS A 134 11.46 0.05 -19.55
CA LYS A 134 10.89 1.40 -19.68
C LYS A 134 10.03 1.48 -20.93
N THR A 135 10.47 0.87 -22.03
CA THR A 135 9.71 0.83 -23.29
C THR A 135 8.42 0.03 -23.13
N ILE A 136 8.47 -1.15 -22.52
CA ILE A 136 7.27 -1.98 -22.24
C ILE A 136 6.31 -1.24 -21.30
N ALA A 137 6.81 -0.66 -20.21
CA ALA A 137 6.00 0.08 -19.25
C ALA A 137 5.38 1.36 -19.81
N LYS A 138 5.95 1.97 -20.86
CA LYS A 138 5.38 3.15 -21.54
C LYS A 138 4.33 2.77 -22.58
N GLY A 139 4.61 1.75 -23.40
CA GLY A 139 3.88 1.49 -24.65
C GLY A 139 2.95 0.28 -24.66
N HIS A 140 3.24 -0.79 -23.89
CA HIS A 140 2.71 -2.14 -24.19
C HIS A 140 2.17 -2.86 -22.94
N ARG A 141 1.33 -2.16 -22.16
CA ARG A 141 0.81 -2.69 -20.89
C ARG A 141 -0.40 -3.60 -21.03
N GLY A 142 -0.43 -4.62 -20.18
CA GLY A 142 -1.56 -5.53 -19.98
C GLY A 142 -1.14 -7.00 -20.12
N THR A 143 -1.98 -7.89 -19.60
CA THR A 143 -1.84 -9.33 -19.85
C THR A 143 -2.06 -9.63 -21.34
N ILE A 144 -1.71 -10.84 -21.77
CA ILE A 144 -1.96 -11.31 -23.14
C ILE A 144 -3.44 -11.10 -23.50
N GLU A 145 -4.37 -11.45 -22.61
CA GLU A 145 -5.80 -11.28 -22.84
C GLU A 145 -6.18 -9.80 -23.02
N ASN A 146 -5.65 -8.92 -22.18
CA ASN A 146 -5.91 -7.48 -22.26
C ASN A 146 -5.35 -6.85 -23.54
N ARG A 147 -4.27 -7.40 -24.08
CA ARG A 147 -3.65 -6.93 -25.33
C ARG A 147 -4.42 -7.44 -26.54
N LEU A 148 -4.79 -8.72 -26.56
CA LEU A 148 -5.63 -9.29 -27.62
C LEU A 148 -7.00 -8.62 -27.71
N ALA A 149 -7.61 -8.26 -26.56
CA ALA A 149 -8.91 -7.58 -26.53
C ALA A 149 -8.92 -6.19 -27.21
N LYS A 150 -7.73 -5.59 -27.43
CA LYS A 150 -7.59 -4.29 -28.12
C LYS A 150 -7.44 -4.43 -29.63
N LEU A 151 -7.25 -5.65 -30.13
CA LEU A 151 -7.00 -5.92 -31.54
C LEU A 151 -8.29 -6.36 -32.26
N PRO A 152 -8.39 -6.10 -33.58
CA PRO A 152 -9.44 -6.67 -34.41
C PRO A 152 -9.48 -8.21 -34.33
N ALA A 153 -10.68 -8.80 -34.38
CA ALA A 153 -10.88 -10.24 -34.18
C ALA A 153 -10.15 -11.13 -35.21
N ASP A 154 -10.03 -10.65 -36.45
CA ASP A 154 -9.26 -11.26 -37.52
C ASP A 154 -7.75 -11.25 -37.23
N THR A 155 -7.24 -10.16 -36.68
CA THR A 155 -5.84 -10.05 -36.24
C THR A 155 -5.54 -11.01 -35.08
N VAL A 156 -6.42 -11.06 -34.07
CA VAL A 156 -6.33 -12.03 -32.97
C VAL A 156 -6.31 -13.46 -33.49
N GLY A 157 -7.25 -13.80 -34.39
CA GLY A 157 -7.35 -15.12 -34.99
C GLY A 157 -6.09 -15.53 -35.77
N ALA A 158 -5.46 -14.59 -36.47
CA ALA A 158 -4.21 -14.81 -37.19
C ALA A 158 -3.03 -15.06 -36.23
N LEU A 159 -2.86 -14.22 -35.20
CA LEU A 159 -1.79 -14.34 -34.20
C LEU A 159 -1.86 -15.69 -33.47
N GLU A 160 -3.05 -16.08 -32.99
CA GLU A 160 -3.23 -17.37 -32.32
C GLU A 160 -3.02 -18.55 -33.26
N LYS A 161 -3.48 -18.46 -34.52
CA LYS A 161 -3.28 -19.52 -35.51
C LYS A 161 -1.80 -19.73 -35.78
N ASP A 162 -1.03 -18.66 -35.93
CA ASP A 162 0.41 -18.72 -36.15
C ASP A 162 1.13 -19.38 -34.97
N VAL A 163 0.82 -18.99 -33.72
CA VAL A 163 1.37 -19.62 -32.52
C VAL A 163 1.03 -21.11 -32.48
N ARG A 164 -0.23 -21.49 -32.76
CA ARG A 164 -0.64 -22.90 -32.82
C ARG A 164 0.11 -23.70 -33.89
N MET A 165 0.34 -23.13 -35.08
CA MET A 165 1.12 -23.80 -36.13
C MET A 165 2.58 -24.01 -35.72
N HIS A 166 3.19 -23.02 -35.07
CA HIS A 166 4.56 -23.11 -34.56
C HIS A 166 4.70 -24.15 -33.45
N LEU A 167 3.77 -24.19 -32.50
CA LEU A 167 3.74 -25.20 -31.45
C LEU A 167 3.66 -26.63 -32.03
N ARG A 168 2.84 -26.82 -33.08
CA ARG A 168 2.74 -28.11 -33.76
C ARG A 168 4.03 -28.50 -34.49
N ALA A 169 4.72 -27.53 -35.08
CA ALA A 169 5.96 -27.76 -35.85
C ALA A 169 7.16 -28.15 -34.96
N LEU A 170 7.18 -27.76 -33.69
CA LEU A 170 8.29 -28.02 -32.77
C LEU A 170 8.34 -29.45 -32.22
N GLY A 171 7.26 -30.23 -32.34
CA GLY A 171 7.20 -31.64 -31.91
C GLY A 171 7.44 -31.87 -30.41
N GLY A 172 7.45 -33.14 -29.98
CA GLY A 172 7.76 -33.56 -28.61
C GLY A 172 6.57 -33.66 -27.63
N SER A 173 6.80 -34.31 -26.49
CA SER A 173 5.84 -34.47 -25.40
C SER A 173 6.11 -33.44 -24.28
N LEU A 174 5.73 -32.19 -24.51
CA LEU A 174 5.70 -31.18 -23.44
C LEU A 174 4.56 -31.50 -22.46
N THR A 175 4.77 -31.21 -21.16
CA THR A 175 3.68 -31.16 -20.19
C THR A 175 2.70 -30.05 -20.55
N GLU A 176 1.43 -30.14 -20.13
CA GLU A 176 0.44 -29.09 -20.44
C GLU A 176 0.85 -27.72 -19.90
N ASP A 177 1.48 -27.65 -18.73
CA ASP A 177 2.01 -26.41 -18.17
C ASP A 177 3.14 -25.83 -19.03
N ALA A 178 4.05 -26.68 -19.53
CA ALA A 178 5.13 -26.24 -20.40
C ALA A 178 4.61 -25.79 -21.77
N LYS A 179 3.59 -26.46 -22.32
CA LYS A 179 2.89 -26.03 -23.55
C LYS A 179 2.25 -24.67 -23.36
N ARG A 180 1.55 -24.45 -22.25
CA ARG A 180 0.90 -23.18 -21.94
C ARG A 180 1.91 -22.05 -21.79
N ALA A 181 2.94 -22.23 -20.96
CA ALA A 181 3.97 -21.22 -20.75
C ALA A 181 4.69 -20.85 -22.06
N PHE A 182 4.93 -21.84 -22.93
CA PHE A 182 5.57 -21.62 -24.21
C PHE A 182 4.63 -20.97 -25.23
N SER A 183 3.34 -21.33 -25.24
CA SER A 183 2.31 -20.65 -26.01
C SER A 183 2.21 -19.18 -25.63
N ASP A 184 2.12 -18.88 -24.33
CA ASP A 184 2.03 -17.52 -23.80
C ASP A 184 3.25 -16.69 -24.19
N ARG A 185 4.45 -17.30 -24.16
CA ARG A 185 5.68 -16.66 -24.64
C ARG A 185 5.60 -16.32 -26.14
N LEU A 186 5.26 -17.28 -27.00
CA LEU A 186 5.17 -17.05 -28.45
C LEU A 186 4.13 -15.98 -28.77
N LEU A 187 3.00 -15.99 -28.06
CA LEU A 187 1.92 -15.03 -28.22
C LEU A 187 2.33 -13.64 -27.75
N THR A 188 3.07 -13.53 -26.65
CA THR A 188 3.67 -12.27 -26.21
C THR A 188 4.64 -11.72 -27.25
N MET A 189 5.54 -12.55 -27.79
CA MET A 189 6.48 -12.14 -28.84
C MET A 189 5.75 -11.67 -30.11
N ARG A 190 4.66 -12.36 -30.48
CA ARG A 190 3.83 -11.98 -31.63
C ARG A 190 3.11 -10.65 -31.42
N LEU A 191 2.56 -10.42 -30.23
CA LEU A 191 1.96 -9.14 -29.85
C LEU A 191 2.99 -8.02 -29.84
N ASP A 192 4.19 -8.26 -29.30
CA ASP A 192 5.25 -7.25 -29.29
C ASP A 192 5.71 -6.92 -30.72
N LEU A 193 5.80 -7.91 -31.62
CA LEU A 193 6.14 -7.70 -33.03
C LEU A 193 5.08 -6.87 -33.76
N HIS A 194 3.81 -7.18 -33.49
CA HIS A 194 2.68 -6.42 -34.00
C HIS A 194 2.78 -4.95 -33.54
N ASP A 195 2.95 -4.72 -32.23
CA ASP A 195 3.04 -3.37 -31.68
C ASP A 195 4.28 -2.62 -32.20
N ALA A 196 5.41 -3.30 -32.39
CA ALA A 196 6.61 -2.72 -33.00
C ALA A 196 6.40 -2.30 -34.45
N ALA A 197 5.70 -3.12 -35.22
CA ALA A 197 5.35 -2.83 -36.62
C ALA A 197 4.40 -1.62 -36.70
N GLU A 198 3.40 -1.52 -35.83
CA GLU A 198 2.51 -0.35 -35.72
C GLU A 198 3.29 0.94 -35.39
N LEU A 199 4.32 0.84 -34.56
CA LEU A 199 5.18 1.96 -34.18
C LEU A 199 6.30 2.26 -35.19
N GLY A 200 6.36 1.56 -36.33
CA GLY A 200 7.39 1.75 -37.35
C GLY A 200 8.81 1.39 -36.90
N LYS A 201 8.95 0.54 -35.87
CA LYS A 201 10.24 0.12 -35.33
C LYS A 201 10.65 -1.22 -35.93
N ALA A 202 11.81 -1.25 -36.60
CA ALA A 202 12.34 -2.45 -37.25
C ALA A 202 12.98 -3.45 -36.26
N ASP A 203 13.57 -2.95 -35.18
CA ASP A 203 14.26 -3.75 -34.17
C ASP A 203 13.64 -3.50 -32.80
N PHE A 204 12.69 -4.33 -32.41
CA PHE A 204 12.19 -4.37 -31.03
C PHE A 204 12.80 -5.60 -30.37
N ARG A 205 13.61 -5.42 -29.32
CA ARG A 205 14.25 -6.56 -28.65
C ARG A 205 13.24 -7.25 -27.72
N PHE A 206 12.82 -8.45 -28.11
CA PHE A 206 11.71 -9.22 -27.53
C PHE A 206 12.03 -9.91 -26.19
N ASP A 207 13.02 -9.42 -25.45
CA ASP A 207 13.66 -10.25 -24.41
C ASP A 207 13.97 -9.58 -23.07
N ALA A 208 13.24 -8.52 -22.75
CA ALA A 208 13.34 -7.90 -21.44
C ALA A 208 13.11 -8.93 -20.32
N GLY A 209 12.16 -9.86 -20.51
CA GLY A 209 11.77 -10.85 -19.50
C GLY A 209 12.86 -11.87 -19.15
N ARG A 210 13.51 -12.52 -20.13
CA ARG A 210 14.53 -13.54 -19.83
C ARG A 210 15.79 -12.89 -19.29
N ARG A 211 16.20 -11.75 -19.84
CA ARG A 211 17.38 -11.00 -19.39
C ARG A 211 17.20 -10.47 -17.97
N LEU A 212 16.02 -9.94 -17.66
CA LEU A 212 15.66 -9.52 -16.30
C LEU A 212 15.69 -10.68 -15.31
N LYS A 213 15.18 -11.85 -15.71
CA LYS A 213 15.24 -13.05 -14.88
C LYS A 213 16.69 -13.39 -14.51
N VAL A 214 17.60 -13.39 -15.49
CA VAL A 214 19.04 -13.60 -15.25
C VAL A 214 19.59 -12.56 -14.27
N LEU A 215 19.32 -11.25 -14.46
CA LEU A 215 19.82 -10.22 -13.54
C LEU A 215 19.30 -10.39 -12.11
N ILE A 216 18.00 -10.65 -11.95
CA ILE A 216 17.37 -10.80 -10.63
C ILE A 216 17.88 -12.05 -9.93
N GLU A 217 17.95 -13.19 -10.63
CA GLU A 217 18.37 -14.46 -10.03
C GLU A 217 19.86 -14.49 -9.73
N SER A 218 20.66 -13.83 -10.57
CA SER A 218 22.10 -13.66 -10.35
C SER A 218 22.44 -12.56 -9.33
N SER A 219 21.50 -11.71 -8.90
CA SER A 219 21.75 -10.59 -7.95
C SER A 219 22.27 -11.01 -6.56
N GLY A 220 22.22 -12.31 -6.24
CA GLY A 220 22.58 -12.82 -4.91
C GLY A 220 21.52 -12.58 -3.82
N ALA A 221 20.36 -12.02 -4.18
CA ALA A 221 19.26 -11.77 -3.26
C ALA A 221 18.55 -13.04 -2.78
N SER A 222 17.77 -12.92 -1.70
CA SER A 222 16.96 -14.02 -1.18
C SER A 222 15.84 -14.41 -2.16
N GLN A 223 15.38 -15.66 -2.12
CA GLN A 223 14.27 -16.10 -2.97
C GLN A 223 12.97 -15.30 -2.71
N GLY A 224 12.78 -14.83 -1.47
CA GLY A 224 11.66 -13.95 -1.12
C GLY A 224 11.76 -12.60 -1.83
N ASP A 225 12.93 -11.96 -1.81
CA ASP A 225 13.16 -10.70 -2.54
C ASP A 225 13.02 -10.90 -4.06
N ILE A 226 13.52 -12.01 -4.62
CA ILE A 226 13.37 -12.34 -6.04
C ILE A 226 11.89 -12.44 -6.42
N ASN A 227 11.10 -13.23 -5.67
CA ASN A 227 9.67 -13.41 -5.94
C ASN A 227 8.89 -12.08 -5.80
N ASN A 228 9.22 -11.27 -4.79
CA ASN A 228 8.59 -9.96 -4.59
C ASN A 228 8.97 -8.95 -5.67
N THR A 229 10.19 -9.04 -6.20
CA THR A 229 10.66 -8.24 -7.33
C THR A 229 9.86 -8.55 -8.59
N PHE A 230 9.68 -9.83 -8.93
CA PHE A 230 8.83 -10.23 -10.07
C PHE A 230 7.38 -9.75 -9.91
N LYS A 231 6.79 -9.88 -8.71
CA LYS A 231 5.46 -9.34 -8.42
C LYS A 231 5.40 -7.82 -8.58
N GLY A 232 6.45 -7.10 -8.19
CA GLY A 232 6.52 -5.64 -8.35
C GLY A 232 6.62 -5.22 -9.80
N LEU A 233 7.47 -5.88 -10.57
CA LEU A 233 7.57 -5.67 -12.02
C LEU A 233 6.26 -5.94 -12.74
N ARG A 234 5.58 -7.04 -12.39
CA ARG A 234 4.23 -7.35 -12.88
C ARG A 234 3.24 -6.21 -12.61
N THR A 235 3.28 -5.64 -11.41
CA THR A 235 2.43 -4.47 -11.05
C THR A 235 2.73 -3.27 -11.96
N ILE A 236 4.00 -3.01 -12.29
CA ILE A 236 4.40 -1.87 -13.14
C ILE A 236 4.05 -2.08 -14.62
N VAL A 237 4.22 -3.31 -15.11
CA VAL A 237 4.12 -3.66 -16.53
C VAL A 237 2.69 -4.04 -16.93
N GLU A 238 1.99 -4.81 -16.11
CA GLU A 238 0.62 -5.24 -16.42
C GLU A 238 -0.42 -4.22 -15.96
N GLU A 239 -0.30 -3.75 -14.71
CA GLU A 239 -1.32 -2.92 -14.06
C GLU A 239 -1.02 -1.42 -14.15
N GLY A 240 0.25 -1.07 -14.37
CA GLY A 240 0.72 0.30 -14.42
C GLY A 240 0.91 1.01 -13.07
N LEU A 241 0.58 0.32 -11.98
CA LEU A 241 0.53 0.84 -10.61
C LEU A 241 1.91 0.88 -9.94
N THR A 242 1.98 1.55 -8.78
CA THR A 242 3.19 1.55 -7.94
C THR A 242 3.23 0.27 -7.12
N PRO A 243 4.30 -0.55 -7.18
CA PRO A 243 4.40 -1.74 -6.31
C PRO A 243 4.34 -1.38 -4.82
N GLY A 244 3.90 -2.33 -3.99
CA GLY A 244 3.95 -2.18 -2.53
C GLY A 244 5.38 -1.99 -2.00
N ALA A 245 5.56 -1.44 -0.79
CA ALA A 245 6.90 -1.11 -0.27
C ALA A 245 7.81 -2.32 -0.15
N GLU A 246 7.28 -3.45 0.29
CA GLU A 246 8.03 -4.71 0.34
C GLU A 246 8.56 -5.10 -1.05
N ARG A 247 7.73 -4.94 -2.08
CA ARG A 247 8.10 -5.24 -3.47
C ARG A 247 9.08 -4.21 -4.03
N LEU A 248 8.91 -2.92 -3.70
CA LEU A 248 9.84 -1.87 -4.08
C LEU A 248 11.21 -2.07 -3.43
N GLN A 249 11.28 -2.37 -2.13
CA GLN A 249 12.54 -2.67 -1.44
C GLN A 249 13.20 -3.92 -2.02
N ALA A 250 12.41 -4.95 -2.35
CA ALA A 250 12.92 -6.13 -3.01
C ALA A 250 13.50 -5.80 -4.40
N MET A 251 12.83 -4.93 -5.17
CA MET A 251 13.36 -4.39 -6.44
C MET A 251 14.67 -3.62 -6.20
N GLU A 252 14.72 -2.68 -5.27
CA GLU A 252 15.94 -1.92 -4.97
C GLU A 252 17.12 -2.86 -4.60
N ARG A 253 16.86 -3.95 -3.88
CA ARG A 253 17.88 -4.94 -3.50
C ARG A 253 18.33 -5.86 -4.64
N THR A 254 17.47 -6.15 -5.61
CA THR A 254 17.75 -7.11 -6.70
C THR A 254 18.26 -6.43 -7.97
N MET A 255 17.65 -5.30 -8.36
CA MET A 255 17.98 -4.56 -9.59
C MET A 255 18.70 -3.23 -9.33
N GLY A 256 18.77 -2.78 -8.06
CA GLY A 256 19.36 -1.50 -7.70
C GLY A 256 18.32 -0.38 -7.62
N ALA A 257 18.60 0.63 -6.79
CA ALA A 257 17.67 1.73 -6.52
C ALA A 257 17.42 2.63 -7.75
N ASP A 258 18.45 2.87 -8.56
CA ASP A 258 18.32 3.70 -9.76
C ASP A 258 17.50 3.00 -10.85
N ALA A 259 17.70 1.70 -11.05
CA ALA A 259 16.87 0.88 -11.94
C ALA A 259 15.40 0.91 -11.51
N ALA A 260 15.11 0.65 -10.24
CA ALA A 260 13.75 0.70 -9.70
C ALA A 260 13.11 2.09 -9.90
N ARG A 261 13.87 3.16 -9.66
CA ARG A 261 13.41 4.54 -9.84
C ARG A 261 13.13 4.86 -11.31
N GLU A 262 14.00 4.44 -12.23
CA GLU A 262 13.83 4.66 -13.67
C GLU A 262 12.61 3.91 -14.24
N LEU A 263 12.31 2.72 -13.72
CA LEU A 263 11.09 1.97 -14.07
C LEU A 263 9.82 2.66 -13.58
N LEU A 264 9.82 3.17 -12.34
CA LEU A 264 8.75 4.03 -11.85
C LEU A 264 8.64 5.30 -12.71
N LYS A 265 9.80 5.81 -13.13
CA LYS A 265 10.15 6.83 -14.15
C LYS A 265 9.53 6.63 -15.54
N ALA A 266 9.15 5.41 -15.90
CA ALA A 266 8.60 5.11 -17.22
C ALA A 266 7.08 4.93 -17.28
N ARG A 267 6.39 4.92 -16.15
CA ARG A 267 4.92 4.70 -16.10
C ARG A 267 4.13 5.86 -16.75
N ARG A 268 2.98 5.56 -17.39
CA ARG A 268 2.15 6.55 -18.13
C ARG A 268 1.67 7.71 -17.23
N LEU A 269 1.67 8.93 -17.78
CA LEU A 269 1.34 10.19 -17.09
C LEU A 269 -0.09 10.26 -16.51
N THR A 270 -1.06 9.55 -17.09
CA THR A 270 -2.46 9.57 -16.64
C THR A 270 -2.68 8.85 -15.31
N GLU A 271 -1.92 7.79 -15.03
CA GLU A 271 -1.96 7.06 -13.75
C GLU A 271 -1.09 7.72 -12.68
N ARG A 272 0.02 8.37 -13.10
CA ARG A 272 0.74 9.34 -12.26
C ARG A 272 -0.18 10.48 -11.86
N GLY A 273 -0.99 10.97 -12.79
CA GLY A 273 -1.97 12.02 -12.55
C GLY A 273 -2.96 11.63 -11.47
N GLY A 274 -3.52 10.41 -11.50
CA GLY A 274 -4.42 9.92 -10.45
C GLY A 274 -3.76 9.75 -9.07
N GLU A 275 -2.56 9.16 -9.00
CA GLU A 275 -1.82 9.00 -7.73
C GLU A 275 -1.27 10.34 -7.20
N LEU A 276 -0.77 11.23 -8.08
CA LEU A 276 -0.30 12.58 -7.76
C LEU A 276 -1.46 13.51 -7.40
N PHE A 277 -2.63 13.37 -8.04
CA PHE A 277 -3.86 14.09 -7.69
C PHE A 277 -4.38 13.66 -6.31
N MET A 278 -4.34 12.37 -5.99
CA MET A 278 -4.69 11.87 -4.66
C MET A 278 -3.66 12.26 -3.59
N ASP A 279 -2.37 12.26 -3.91
CA ASP A 279 -1.30 12.69 -3.00
C ASP A 279 -1.29 14.22 -2.78
N THR A 280 -1.71 15.02 -3.77
CA THR A 280 -1.85 16.50 -3.68
C THR A 280 -3.14 16.91 -2.96
N ILE A 281 -4.27 16.20 -3.14
CA ILE A 281 -5.51 16.44 -2.35
C ILE A 281 -5.31 16.07 -0.87
N GLY A 282 -4.50 15.05 -0.58
CA GLY A 282 -4.16 14.66 0.79
C GLY A 282 -3.16 15.60 1.49
N LEU A 283 -2.38 16.39 0.74
CA LEU A 283 -1.26 17.19 1.29
C LEU A 283 -1.75 18.27 2.27
N PRO A 284 -2.77 19.10 1.96
CA PRO A 284 -3.29 20.09 2.92
C PRO A 284 -3.86 19.45 4.19
N ARG A 285 -4.54 18.31 4.06
CA ARG A 285 -5.11 17.56 5.20
C ARG A 285 -4.02 17.02 6.13
N VAL A 286 -2.94 16.47 5.55
CA VAL A 286 -1.80 15.98 6.32
C VAL A 286 -1.11 17.15 7.02
N LEU A 287 -0.89 18.28 6.34
CA LEU A 287 -0.26 19.47 6.95
C LEU A 287 -1.08 20.04 8.11
N MET A 288 -2.41 20.11 7.98
CA MET A 288 -3.31 20.52 9.06
C MET A 288 -3.32 19.56 10.26
N THR A 289 -2.99 18.29 10.05
CA THR A 289 -2.97 17.24 11.09
C THR A 289 -1.56 16.83 11.50
N THR A 290 -0.55 17.58 11.04
CA THR A 290 0.86 17.35 11.30
C THR A 290 1.29 18.16 12.52
N MET A 291 2.04 17.53 13.43
CA MET A 291 2.53 18.11 14.68
C MET A 291 1.44 18.57 15.65
N ASP A 292 0.17 18.37 15.31
CA ASP A 292 -0.94 18.57 16.23
C ASP A 292 -1.25 17.27 17.00
N MET A 293 -1.61 17.37 18.26
CA MET A 293 -2.08 16.22 19.06
C MET A 293 -3.55 15.91 18.73
N SER A 294 -3.98 16.12 17.47
CA SER A 294 -5.39 16.05 17.07
C SER A 294 -6.00 14.68 17.29
N ALA A 295 -5.24 13.60 17.08
CA ALA A 295 -5.67 12.24 17.40
C ALA A 295 -6.11 12.12 18.87
N MET A 296 -5.43 12.78 19.79
CA MET A 296 -5.74 12.70 21.22
C MET A 296 -7.08 13.35 21.53
N PHE A 297 -7.34 14.54 20.99
CA PHE A 297 -8.52 15.32 21.34
C PHE A 297 -9.74 15.05 20.45
N ARG A 298 -9.54 14.70 19.17
CA ARG A 298 -10.64 14.37 18.23
C ARG A 298 -11.07 12.91 18.29
N GLN A 299 -10.14 11.99 18.57
CA GLN A 299 -10.41 10.55 18.53
C GLN A 299 -10.25 9.90 19.91
N GLY A 300 -9.18 10.21 20.64
CA GLY A 300 -8.91 9.59 21.94
C GLY A 300 -9.78 10.12 23.09
N ALA A 301 -10.25 11.36 23.01
CA ALA A 301 -10.95 12.05 24.12
C ALA A 301 -12.23 11.34 24.58
N VAL A 302 -12.91 10.61 23.68
CA VAL A 302 -14.11 9.82 24.01
C VAL A 302 -13.81 8.77 25.08
N LEU A 303 -12.61 8.17 25.05
CA LEU A 303 -12.18 7.15 26.01
C LEU A 303 -11.30 7.73 27.13
N ALA A 304 -10.86 8.99 27.02
CA ALA A 304 -9.88 9.57 27.94
C ALA A 304 -10.37 9.58 29.40
N PHE A 305 -11.62 9.98 29.64
CA PHE A 305 -12.15 10.11 31.01
C PHE A 305 -12.59 8.76 31.61
N GLY A 306 -13.01 7.80 30.79
CA GLY A 306 -13.27 6.42 31.24
C GLY A 306 -11.98 5.66 31.56
N HIS A 307 -10.88 6.04 30.90
CA HIS A 307 -9.59 5.33 30.94
C HIS A 307 -8.39 6.30 31.09
N PRO A 308 -8.33 7.15 32.13
CA PRO A 308 -7.37 8.26 32.21
C PRO A 308 -5.91 7.81 32.24
N PHE A 309 -5.61 6.72 32.94
CA PHE A 309 -4.25 6.19 33.00
C PHE A 309 -3.81 5.52 31.70
N ILE A 310 -4.73 4.85 31.01
CA ILE A 310 -4.46 4.24 29.69
C ILE A 310 -4.22 5.35 28.68
N PHE A 311 -5.07 6.38 28.66
CA PHE A 311 -4.90 7.55 27.81
C PHE A 311 -3.57 8.26 28.06
N ALA A 312 -3.21 8.52 29.33
CA ALA A 312 -1.94 9.16 29.67
C ALA A 312 -0.73 8.30 29.27
N SER A 313 -0.81 6.97 29.46
CA SER A 313 0.20 6.01 29.00
C SER A 313 0.35 6.05 27.47
N ALA A 314 -0.77 6.06 26.75
CA ALA A 314 -0.78 6.16 25.29
C ALA A 314 -0.21 7.49 24.80
N ALA A 315 -0.58 8.62 25.42
CA ALA A 315 -0.05 9.93 25.10
C ALA A 315 1.47 10.03 25.37
N LYS A 316 1.95 9.46 26.48
CA LYS A 316 3.38 9.39 26.80
C LYS A 316 4.15 8.62 25.73
N ASP A 317 3.63 7.48 25.30
CA ASP A 317 4.24 6.69 24.24
C ASP A 317 4.12 7.37 22.87
N ALA A 318 3.04 8.12 22.60
CA ALA A 318 2.92 8.95 21.40
C ALA A 318 4.05 9.98 21.32
N VAL A 319 4.35 10.69 22.42
CA VAL A 319 5.47 11.64 22.48
C VAL A 319 6.81 10.91 22.29
N ARG A 320 7.03 9.77 22.96
CA ARG A 320 8.27 9.01 22.80
C ARG A 320 8.47 8.52 21.37
N THR A 321 7.43 7.98 20.77
CA THR A 321 7.45 7.50 19.39
C THR A 321 7.61 8.65 18.41
N PHE A 322 7.06 9.85 18.68
CA PHE A 322 7.32 11.05 17.89
C PHE A 322 8.83 11.33 17.77
N PHE A 323 9.57 11.32 18.88
CA PHE A 323 11.02 11.61 18.87
C PHE A 323 11.92 10.40 18.54
N HIS A 324 11.50 9.17 18.85
CA HIS A 324 12.37 7.99 18.79
C HIS A 324 11.77 6.85 17.95
N GLU A 325 12.35 6.59 16.78
CA GLU A 325 11.91 5.52 15.88
C GLU A 325 12.03 4.12 16.49
N ARG A 326 13.10 3.86 17.25
CA ARG A 326 13.27 2.58 17.96
C ARG A 326 12.16 2.32 18.97
N SER A 327 11.60 3.38 19.57
CA SER A 327 10.45 3.25 20.48
C SER A 327 9.17 2.96 19.70
N ALA A 328 9.03 3.50 18.48
CA ALA A 328 7.92 3.20 17.58
C ALA A 328 7.90 1.72 17.15
N ILE A 329 9.07 1.19 16.75
CA ILE A 329 9.24 -0.23 16.41
C ILE A 329 8.86 -1.14 17.59
N ARG A 330 9.45 -0.90 18.76
CA ARG A 330 9.17 -1.71 19.97
C ARG A 330 7.70 -1.68 20.35
N LEU A 331 7.06 -0.51 20.28
CA LEU A 331 5.64 -0.40 20.59
C LEU A 331 4.79 -1.15 19.56
N ASN A 332 5.09 -1.01 18.27
CA ASN A 332 4.36 -1.71 17.20
C ASN A 332 4.46 -3.23 17.32
N GLU A 333 5.65 -3.75 17.65
CA GLU A 333 5.87 -5.18 17.93
C GLU A 333 5.09 -5.64 19.18
N ALA A 334 5.14 -4.85 20.26
CA ALA A 334 4.41 -5.15 21.49
C ALA A 334 2.89 -5.20 21.28
N LEU A 335 2.35 -4.34 20.40
CA LEU A 335 0.93 -4.35 20.04
C LEU A 335 0.50 -5.62 19.29
N LYS A 336 1.42 -6.25 18.54
CA LYS A 336 1.16 -7.46 17.77
C LYS A 336 1.33 -8.74 18.59
N MET A 337 2.37 -8.84 19.42
CA MET A 337 2.75 -10.11 20.07
C MET A 337 3.02 -9.99 21.58
N GLY A 338 3.02 -8.78 22.15
CA GLY A 338 3.47 -8.52 23.53
C GLY A 338 2.34 -8.30 24.55
N ARG A 339 1.09 -8.64 24.23
CA ARG A 339 -0.08 -8.33 25.08
C ARG A 339 -0.40 -9.39 26.14
N GLY A 340 0.24 -10.56 26.06
CA GLY A 340 0.12 -11.65 27.03
C GLY A 340 -1.18 -12.45 26.91
N THR A 341 -1.39 -13.38 27.83
CA THR A 341 -2.52 -14.32 27.83
C THR A 341 -3.49 -14.08 28.99
N VAL A 342 -4.74 -14.53 28.82
CA VAL A 342 -5.76 -14.56 29.87
C VAL A 342 -6.48 -15.91 29.88
N LYS A 343 -7.01 -16.30 31.05
CA LYS A 343 -7.94 -17.42 31.16
C LYS A 343 -9.38 -16.89 31.10
N LEU A 344 -10.10 -17.20 30.03
CA LEU A 344 -11.52 -16.86 29.83
C LEU A 344 -12.35 -18.13 29.95
N GLY A 345 -13.04 -18.29 31.08
CA GLY A 345 -13.68 -19.56 31.43
C GLY A 345 -12.62 -20.66 31.55
N ASP A 346 -12.73 -21.71 30.74
CA ASP A 346 -11.78 -22.83 30.74
C ASP A 346 -10.67 -22.71 29.69
N LYS A 347 -10.69 -21.66 28.85
CA LYS A 347 -9.72 -21.47 27.76
C LYS A 347 -8.66 -20.46 28.10
N VAL A 348 -7.41 -20.76 27.76
CA VAL A 348 -6.31 -19.79 27.76
C VAL A 348 -6.25 -19.18 26.37
N GLU A 349 -6.39 -17.86 26.28
CA GLU A 349 -6.40 -17.11 25.03
C GLU A 349 -5.25 -16.09 25.06
N ASP A 350 -4.54 -15.97 23.94
CA ASP A 350 -3.66 -14.83 23.70
C ASP A 350 -4.52 -13.58 23.44
N ILE A 351 -4.25 -12.49 24.16
CA ILE A 351 -5.12 -11.31 24.10
C ILE A 351 -5.02 -10.61 22.75
N ALA A 352 -3.83 -10.59 22.13
CA ALA A 352 -3.68 -9.95 20.82
C ALA A 352 -4.50 -10.72 19.76
N ALA A 353 -4.34 -12.04 19.70
CA ALA A 353 -5.08 -12.91 18.80
C ALA A 353 -6.60 -12.88 19.06
N LEU A 354 -7.02 -12.88 20.34
CA LEU A 354 -8.42 -12.79 20.71
C LEU A 354 -9.03 -11.46 20.26
N THR A 355 -8.40 -10.34 20.59
CA THR A 355 -8.94 -9.02 20.22
C THR A 355 -8.94 -8.80 18.71
N GLU A 356 -7.95 -9.32 17.98
CA GLU A 356 -7.95 -9.37 16.51
C GLU A 356 -9.14 -10.18 15.97
N ARG A 357 -9.37 -11.39 16.51
CA ARG A 357 -10.53 -12.23 16.15
C ARG A 357 -11.88 -11.56 16.45
N LEU A 358 -11.94 -10.74 17.50
CA LEU A 358 -13.10 -9.93 17.85
C LEU A 358 -13.25 -8.66 16.99
N GLY A 359 -12.29 -8.38 16.10
CA GLY A 359 -12.33 -7.26 15.16
C GLY A 359 -11.69 -5.98 15.67
N LEU A 360 -10.83 -6.02 16.68
CA LEU A 360 -10.09 -4.85 17.14
C LEU A 360 -9.18 -4.37 16.01
N TYR A 361 -9.40 -3.13 15.58
CA TYR A 361 -8.68 -2.61 14.44
C TYR A 361 -7.31 -2.07 14.86
N GLN A 362 -6.26 -2.50 14.15
CA GLN A 362 -4.91 -1.95 14.27
C GLN A 362 -4.44 -1.41 12.92
N ALA A 363 -4.14 -0.11 12.88
CA ALA A 363 -3.63 0.53 11.67
C ALA A 363 -2.20 0.05 11.41
N PRO A 364 -1.88 -0.48 10.21
CA PRO A 364 -0.55 -1.00 9.93
C PRO A 364 0.45 0.15 9.68
N TRP A 365 1.30 0.44 10.68
CA TRP A 365 2.35 1.46 10.55
C TRP A 365 3.46 1.07 9.57
N GLU A 366 3.91 -0.19 9.59
CA GLU A 366 5.04 -0.70 8.77
C GLU A 366 4.68 -0.85 7.29
N ALA A 367 3.43 -1.17 6.96
CA ALA A 367 3.00 -1.46 5.59
C ALA A 367 2.87 -0.19 4.73
N GLN A 368 3.14 0.98 5.29
CA GLN A 368 2.56 2.23 4.81
C GLN A 368 3.38 2.94 3.72
N GLY A 369 4.55 2.41 3.37
CA GLY A 369 5.21 2.68 2.10
C GLY A 369 4.58 1.94 0.90
N SER A 370 3.70 0.97 1.15
CA SER A 370 2.96 0.23 0.11
C SER A 370 1.66 0.94 -0.25
N ILE A 371 1.10 0.64 -1.44
CA ILE A 371 -0.35 0.77 -1.67
C ILE A 371 -1.04 -0.30 -0.79
N VAL A 372 -1.07 -0.08 0.51
CA VAL A 372 -2.18 -0.62 1.32
C VAL A 372 -3.37 0.21 0.91
N SER A 373 -4.50 -0.44 0.62
CA SER A 373 -5.77 0.20 0.28
C SER A 373 -5.96 1.49 1.09
N LEU A 374 -6.39 2.57 0.44
CA LEU A 374 -6.82 3.81 1.13
C LEU A 374 -7.86 3.49 2.23
N SER A 375 -8.50 2.32 2.16
CA SER A 375 -9.43 1.83 3.17
C SER A 375 -8.81 1.48 4.54
N THR A 376 -7.50 1.23 4.61
CA THR A 376 -6.82 0.71 5.81
C THR A 376 -5.88 1.72 6.46
N ARG A 377 -5.85 2.98 6.03
CA ARG A 377 -4.99 4.04 6.60
C ARG A 377 -5.79 4.91 7.58
N GLU A 378 -5.10 5.59 8.49
CA GLU A 378 -5.69 6.68 9.26
C GLU A 378 -5.87 7.89 8.31
N GLU A 379 -7.08 8.46 8.26
CA GLU A 379 -7.49 9.43 7.22
C GLU A 379 -6.75 10.76 7.25
N GLY A 380 -6.16 11.12 8.40
CA GLY A 380 -5.32 12.29 8.54
C GLY A 380 -3.95 12.14 7.86
N MET A 381 -3.45 10.91 7.70
CA MET A 381 -2.05 10.63 7.33
C MET A 381 -1.93 9.90 5.98
N MET A 382 -2.67 10.36 4.97
CA MET A 382 -2.86 9.61 3.72
C MET A 382 -1.79 9.87 2.64
N SER A 383 -1.12 11.04 2.63
CA SER A 383 -0.21 11.48 1.54
C SER A 383 1.20 10.92 1.66
N ARG A 384 1.73 10.39 0.56
CA ARG A 384 3.11 9.87 0.47
C ARG A 384 4.14 10.98 0.30
N LEU A 385 3.80 12.00 -0.50
CA LEU A 385 4.68 13.14 -0.75
C LEU A 385 4.92 13.96 0.52
N ALA A 386 3.90 14.09 1.37
CA ALA A 386 4.01 14.77 2.66
C ALA A 386 5.09 14.14 3.55
N ARG A 387 5.34 12.83 3.46
CA ARG A 387 6.40 12.17 4.27
C ARG A 387 7.82 12.63 3.94
N MET A 388 8.05 13.27 2.80
CA MET A 388 9.36 13.85 2.47
C MET A 388 9.63 15.14 3.25
N ILE A 389 8.59 15.76 3.81
CA ILE A 389 8.70 16.96 4.65
C ILE A 389 9.21 16.53 6.04
N PRO A 390 10.29 17.16 6.56
CA PRO A 390 10.76 16.92 7.92
C PRO A 390 9.63 17.10 8.95
N GLY A 391 9.55 16.21 9.95
CA GLY A 391 8.48 16.24 10.97
C GLY A 391 7.26 15.36 10.67
N ILE A 392 6.91 15.16 9.40
CA ILE A 392 5.66 14.46 9.03
C ILE A 392 5.72 12.96 9.38
N LYS A 393 6.84 12.28 9.08
CA LYS A 393 7.04 10.87 9.47
C LYS A 393 6.97 10.66 10.99
N MET A 394 7.41 11.65 11.76
CA MET A 394 7.38 11.63 13.23
C MET A 394 5.96 11.82 13.77
N SER A 395 5.23 12.79 13.20
CA SER A 395 3.82 13.03 13.52
C SER A 395 2.96 11.82 13.16
N GLU A 396 3.15 11.26 11.98
CA GLU A 396 2.38 10.12 11.49
C GLU A 396 2.54 8.88 12.36
N ARG A 397 3.79 8.50 12.71
CA ARG A 397 4.01 7.33 13.58
C ARG A 397 3.42 7.56 14.98
N SER A 398 3.54 8.78 15.50
CA SER A 398 2.98 9.16 16.79
C SER A 398 1.45 9.06 16.79
N TYR A 399 0.81 9.61 15.77
CA TYR A 399 -0.64 9.57 15.55
C TYR A 399 -1.15 8.13 15.52
N ILE A 400 -0.54 7.28 14.68
CA ILE A 400 -1.00 5.91 14.43
C ILE A 400 -0.81 5.06 15.69
N LEU A 401 0.39 5.12 16.28
CA LEU A 401 0.71 4.30 17.44
C LEU A 401 -0.01 4.76 18.71
N PHE A 402 -0.34 6.04 18.83
CA PHE A 402 -1.23 6.54 19.89
C PHE A 402 -2.60 5.83 19.83
N LEU A 403 -3.28 5.88 18.68
CA LEU A 403 -4.62 5.31 18.55
C LEU A 403 -4.61 3.78 18.66
N ASN A 404 -3.61 3.13 18.05
CA ASN A 404 -3.44 1.69 18.15
C ASN A 404 -3.22 1.24 19.61
N LYS A 405 -2.38 1.96 20.35
CA LYS A 405 -2.14 1.67 21.77
C LYS A 405 -3.37 1.96 22.63
N LEU A 406 -4.05 3.08 22.43
CA LEU A 406 -5.27 3.40 23.16
C LEU A 406 -6.34 2.33 22.97
N ARG A 407 -6.58 1.89 21.72
CA ARG A 407 -7.52 0.80 21.41
C ARG A 407 -7.11 -0.52 22.07
N ALA A 408 -5.84 -0.88 21.94
CA ALA A 408 -5.30 -2.12 22.52
C ALA A 408 -5.44 -2.16 24.03
N ASP A 409 -4.97 -1.12 24.71
CA ASP A 409 -4.91 -1.09 26.17
C ASP A 409 -6.33 -1.02 26.79
N VAL A 410 -7.28 -0.30 26.17
CA VAL A 410 -8.69 -0.28 26.62
C VAL A 410 -9.35 -1.65 26.42
N ALA A 411 -9.13 -2.28 25.26
CA ALA A 411 -9.61 -3.64 25.01
C ALA A 411 -9.01 -4.64 26.00
N ASP A 412 -7.70 -4.56 26.25
CA ASP A 412 -6.99 -5.43 27.19
C ASP A 412 -7.49 -5.26 28.61
N ASN A 413 -7.76 -4.02 29.03
CA ASN A 413 -8.31 -3.73 30.35
C ASN A 413 -9.67 -4.42 30.53
N ALA A 414 -10.56 -4.32 29.54
CA ALA A 414 -11.87 -4.97 29.57
C ALA A 414 -11.75 -6.50 29.56
N ILE A 415 -10.95 -7.07 28.66
CA ILE A 415 -10.72 -8.52 28.55
C ILE A 415 -10.16 -9.08 29.86
N ARG A 416 -9.14 -8.42 30.44
CA ARG A 416 -8.55 -8.83 31.72
C ARG A 416 -9.53 -8.66 32.88
N GLY A 417 -10.40 -7.66 32.83
CA GLY A 417 -11.50 -7.49 33.79
C GLY A 417 -12.49 -8.65 33.73
N TRP A 418 -12.92 -9.03 32.53
CA TRP A 418 -13.84 -10.14 32.31
C TRP A 418 -13.23 -11.51 32.63
N ALA A 419 -11.93 -11.70 32.39
CA ALA A 419 -11.21 -12.92 32.77
C ALA A 419 -11.22 -13.18 34.29
N LYS A 420 -11.42 -12.15 35.12
CA LYS A 420 -11.57 -12.30 36.58
C LYS A 420 -12.98 -12.78 36.99
N SER A 421 -13.94 -12.75 36.06
CA SER A 421 -15.32 -13.15 36.34
C SER A 421 -15.49 -14.67 36.19
N ARG A 422 -16.30 -15.29 37.06
CA ARG A 422 -16.59 -16.74 37.00
C ARG A 422 -17.17 -17.20 35.66
N VAL A 423 -18.04 -16.38 35.08
CA VAL A 423 -18.62 -16.59 33.74
C VAL A 423 -18.16 -15.40 32.91
N PRO A 424 -17.35 -15.55 31.85
CA PRO A 424 -17.00 -14.45 30.96
C PRO A 424 -18.19 -14.03 30.08
N PRO A 425 -18.19 -12.81 29.52
CA PRO A 425 -19.20 -12.42 28.53
C PRO A 425 -19.13 -13.31 27.29
N SER A 426 -20.25 -13.38 26.58
CA SER A 426 -20.32 -14.07 25.29
C SER A 426 -19.42 -13.40 24.25
N GLU A 427 -19.03 -14.14 23.21
CA GLU A 427 -18.23 -13.58 22.11
C GLU A 427 -18.92 -12.39 21.43
N ASN A 428 -20.26 -12.39 21.37
CA ASN A 428 -21.04 -11.28 20.81
C ASN A 428 -20.97 -10.02 21.68
N GLU A 429 -21.04 -10.15 23.00
CA GLU A 429 -20.83 -9.03 23.92
C GLU A 429 -19.41 -8.49 23.78
N MET A 430 -18.40 -9.37 23.73
CA MET A 430 -17.02 -8.94 23.53
C MET A 430 -16.84 -8.21 22.20
N LYS A 431 -17.41 -8.72 21.10
CA LYS A 431 -17.41 -8.05 19.78
C LYS A 431 -18.11 -6.69 19.82
N GLN A 432 -19.22 -6.57 20.54
CA GLN A 432 -19.93 -5.29 20.69
C GLN A 432 -19.04 -4.23 21.34
N PHE A 433 -18.35 -4.57 22.44
CA PHE A 433 -17.44 -3.63 23.09
C PHE A 433 -16.22 -3.29 22.23
N ILE A 434 -15.63 -4.28 21.57
CA ILE A 434 -14.49 -4.06 20.67
C ILE A 434 -14.88 -3.16 19.48
N HIS A 435 -16.09 -3.36 18.94
CA HIS A 435 -16.65 -2.46 17.93
C HIS A 435 -16.82 -1.04 18.48
N PHE A 436 -17.36 -0.88 19.69
CA PHE A 436 -17.46 0.43 20.35
C PHE A 436 -16.09 1.11 20.49
N VAL A 437 -15.06 0.40 20.94
CA VAL A 437 -13.68 0.94 21.07
C VAL A 437 -13.14 1.43 19.72
N ASN A 438 -13.38 0.69 18.63
CA ASN A 438 -13.00 1.12 17.29
C ASN A 438 -13.73 2.43 16.89
N VAL A 439 -15.06 2.49 17.02
CA VAL A 439 -15.82 3.68 16.60
C VAL A 439 -15.58 4.88 17.53
N ALA A 440 -15.38 4.66 18.83
CA ALA A 440 -15.02 5.72 19.80
C ALA A 440 -13.70 6.39 19.41
N THR A 441 -12.72 5.60 18.97
CA THR A 441 -11.42 6.10 18.48
C THR A 441 -11.41 6.55 17.02
N GLY A 442 -12.58 6.77 16.40
CA GLY A 442 -12.69 7.37 15.05
C GLY A 442 -12.76 6.39 13.89
N ARG A 443 -12.76 5.07 14.14
CA ARG A 443 -12.84 4.05 13.09
C ARG A 443 -14.28 3.67 12.77
N GLY A 444 -15.00 4.61 12.16
CA GLY A 444 -16.32 4.34 11.63
C GLY A 444 -16.26 3.32 10.49
N ILE A 445 -17.16 2.34 10.50
CA ILE A 445 -17.30 1.36 9.40
C ILE A 445 -18.59 1.70 8.67
N PRO A 446 -18.56 2.10 7.39
CA PRO A 446 -19.78 2.27 6.61
C PRO A 446 -20.52 0.94 6.50
N GLY A 447 -21.85 0.99 6.34
CA GLY A 447 -22.58 -0.23 5.98
C GLY A 447 -22.06 -0.85 4.68
N LYS A 448 -22.32 -2.14 4.46
CA LYS A 448 -21.86 -2.91 3.28
C LYS A 448 -22.16 -2.24 1.93
N SER A 449 -23.19 -1.40 1.84
CA SER A 449 -23.56 -0.66 0.62
C SER A 449 -22.68 0.57 0.32
N LEU A 450 -21.92 1.06 1.30
CA LEU A 450 -21.08 2.27 1.20
C LEU A 450 -19.57 1.95 1.17
N ASP A 451 -19.18 0.71 1.43
CA ASP A 451 -17.77 0.27 1.39
C ASP A 451 -17.13 0.45 -0.01
N THR A 452 -17.93 0.33 -1.08
CA THR A 452 -17.46 0.50 -2.47
C THR A 452 -17.15 1.95 -2.81
N ILE A 453 -17.81 2.92 -2.15
CA ILE A 453 -17.61 4.35 -2.40
C ILE A 453 -16.68 5.02 -1.40
N LEU A 454 -16.29 4.32 -0.33
CA LEU A 454 -15.34 4.82 0.67
C LEU A 454 -14.05 5.41 0.09
N PRO A 455 -13.38 4.78 -0.90
CA PRO A 455 -12.18 5.36 -1.50
C PRO A 455 -12.45 6.73 -2.15
N LEU A 456 -13.61 6.89 -2.79
CA LEU A 456 -14.07 8.14 -3.40
C LEU A 456 -14.43 9.18 -2.31
N MET A 457 -15.11 8.76 -1.25
CA MET A 457 -15.42 9.62 -0.11
C MET A 457 -14.16 10.11 0.61
N ASN A 458 -13.12 9.27 0.73
CA ASN A 458 -11.84 9.68 1.32
C ASN A 458 -11.12 10.77 0.50
N ALA A 459 -11.32 10.77 -0.82
CA ALA A 459 -10.82 11.81 -1.72
C ALA A 459 -11.62 13.11 -1.60
N ALA A 460 -12.95 13.00 -1.48
CA ALA A 460 -13.86 14.15 -1.44
C ALA A 460 -14.03 14.78 -0.04
N MET A 461 -13.93 13.99 1.04
CA MET A 461 -14.23 14.40 2.42
C MET A 461 -12.97 14.39 3.30
N PHE A 462 -12.90 15.29 4.28
CA PHE A 462 -11.75 15.47 5.17
C PHE A 462 -11.48 14.26 6.08
N SER A 463 -12.51 13.72 6.75
CA SER A 463 -12.37 12.55 7.62
C SER A 463 -13.68 11.74 7.71
N PRO A 464 -14.07 11.04 6.61
CA PRO A 464 -15.36 10.36 6.54
C PRO A 464 -15.54 9.28 7.61
N ARG A 465 -14.53 8.48 7.96
CA ARG A 465 -14.67 7.49 9.05
C ARG A 465 -14.88 8.13 10.39
N LEU A 466 -14.17 9.23 10.68
CA LEU A 466 -14.38 9.95 11.93
C LEU A 466 -15.80 10.50 12.00
N ALA A 467 -16.32 11.06 10.90
CA ALA A 467 -17.68 11.56 10.82
C ALA A 467 -18.71 10.43 11.07
N ILE A 468 -18.57 9.30 10.37
CA ILE A 468 -19.42 8.11 10.56
C ILE A 468 -19.34 7.60 12.00
N SER A 469 -18.13 7.56 12.55
CA SER A 469 -17.85 7.12 13.93
C SER A 469 -18.66 7.90 14.96
N ARG A 470 -18.85 9.22 14.78
CA ARG A 470 -19.63 10.02 15.74
C ARG A 470 -21.09 9.55 15.79
N PHE A 471 -21.71 9.25 14.66
CA PHE A 471 -23.07 8.70 14.63
C PHE A 471 -23.12 7.29 15.24
N GLN A 472 -22.12 6.46 14.95
CA GLN A 472 -22.04 5.11 15.49
C GLN A 472 -21.85 5.10 17.01
N VAL A 473 -21.04 6.01 17.58
CA VAL A 473 -20.91 6.17 19.03
C VAL A 473 -22.25 6.49 19.67
N VAL A 474 -23.02 7.44 19.11
CA VAL A 474 -24.36 7.77 19.62
C VAL A 474 -25.30 6.56 19.53
N GLY A 475 -25.32 5.87 18.39
CA GLY A 475 -26.16 4.68 18.18
C GLY A 475 -25.82 3.52 19.13
N GLU A 476 -24.53 3.20 19.30
CA GLU A 476 -24.06 2.16 20.23
C GLU A 476 -24.35 2.54 21.69
N THR A 477 -24.24 3.83 22.04
CA THR A 477 -24.60 4.32 23.38
C THR A 477 -26.09 4.16 23.65
N ALA A 478 -26.94 4.56 22.71
CA ALA A 478 -28.40 4.39 22.82
C ALA A 478 -28.78 2.91 22.96
N ARG A 479 -28.18 2.04 22.13
CA ARG A 479 -28.37 0.59 22.23
C ARG A 479 -27.93 0.07 23.60
N ALA A 480 -26.79 0.51 24.13
CA ALA A 480 -26.30 0.10 25.43
C ALA A 480 -27.29 0.45 26.56
N PHE A 481 -27.88 1.65 26.54
CA PHE A 481 -28.94 2.03 27.49
C PHE A 481 -30.22 1.20 27.35
N MET A 482 -30.51 0.65 26.17
CA MET A 482 -31.63 -0.28 25.97
C MET A 482 -31.33 -1.70 26.46
N THR A 483 -30.05 -2.07 26.61
CA THR A 483 -29.61 -3.39 27.09
C THR A 483 -28.65 -3.31 28.29
N PRO A 484 -29.03 -2.66 29.41
CA PRO A 484 -28.10 -2.36 30.51
C PRO A 484 -27.62 -3.61 31.29
N SER A 485 -28.28 -4.75 31.11
CA SER A 485 -27.86 -6.04 31.69
C SER A 485 -26.70 -6.70 30.94
N ASN A 486 -26.43 -6.30 29.69
CA ASN A 486 -25.32 -6.79 28.89
C ASN A 486 -24.00 -6.17 29.36
N ARG A 487 -22.95 -6.98 29.49
CA ARG A 487 -21.69 -6.53 30.09
C ARG A 487 -20.90 -5.55 29.23
N ALA A 488 -21.01 -5.67 27.90
CA ALA A 488 -20.47 -4.68 26.99
C ALA A 488 -21.21 -3.35 27.14
N SER A 489 -22.53 -3.41 27.27
CA SER A 489 -23.37 -2.22 27.46
C SER A 489 -23.00 -1.47 28.74
N GLN A 490 -22.70 -2.18 29.83
CA GLN A 490 -22.23 -1.56 31.08
C GLN A 490 -20.92 -0.79 30.90
N LEU A 491 -19.95 -1.32 30.15
CA LEU A 491 -18.70 -0.60 29.88
C LEU A 491 -18.92 0.60 28.94
N ILE A 492 -19.75 0.45 27.91
CA ILE A 492 -20.11 1.55 27.00
C ILE A 492 -20.77 2.70 27.76
N ILE A 493 -21.78 2.38 28.57
CA ILE A 493 -22.48 3.37 29.42
C ILE A 493 -21.48 4.05 30.35
N LYS A 494 -20.60 3.30 31.01
CA LYS A 494 -19.57 3.85 31.89
C LYS A 494 -18.65 4.84 31.17
N ASP A 495 -18.13 4.46 30.00
CA ASP A 495 -17.22 5.32 29.23
C ASP A 495 -17.92 6.59 28.75
N MET A 496 -19.17 6.49 28.28
CA MET A 496 -19.94 7.62 27.78
C MET A 496 -20.44 8.55 28.88
N LEU A 497 -20.80 8.00 30.05
CA LEU A 497 -21.10 8.79 31.25
C LEU A 497 -19.85 9.50 31.75
N ALA A 498 -18.69 8.82 31.76
CA ALA A 498 -17.42 9.46 32.12
C ALA A 498 -17.09 10.60 31.15
N PHE A 499 -17.22 10.39 29.85
CA PHE A 499 -16.97 11.41 28.84
C PHE A 499 -17.93 12.60 28.95
N THR A 500 -19.23 12.35 28.96
CA THR A 500 -20.25 13.40 28.96
C THR A 500 -20.32 14.10 30.30
N GLY A 501 -20.39 13.33 31.39
CA GLY A 501 -20.50 13.85 32.76
C GLY A 501 -19.28 14.67 33.16
N THR A 502 -18.06 14.21 32.85
CA THR A 502 -16.83 14.96 33.18
C THR A 502 -16.76 16.27 32.40
N ASN A 503 -17.11 16.26 31.10
CA ASN A 503 -17.14 17.49 30.30
C ASN A 503 -18.20 18.48 30.82
N LEU A 504 -19.43 18.02 31.10
CA LEU A 504 -20.48 18.88 31.65
C LEU A 504 -20.07 19.47 33.00
N ALA A 505 -19.52 18.65 33.89
CA ALA A 505 -19.06 19.09 35.21
C ALA A 505 -17.93 20.13 35.07
N ALA A 506 -16.91 19.85 34.26
CA ALA A 506 -15.79 20.76 34.03
C ALA A 506 -16.29 22.10 33.46
N LEU A 507 -17.10 22.06 32.39
CA LEU A 507 -17.65 23.24 31.74
C LEU A 507 -18.48 24.10 32.70
N SER A 508 -19.36 23.46 33.48
CA SER A 508 -20.23 24.16 34.44
C SER A 508 -19.42 24.78 35.57
N LEU A 509 -18.46 24.04 36.12
CA LEU A 509 -17.60 24.53 37.20
C LEU A 509 -16.74 25.73 36.77
N GLY A 510 -16.12 25.67 35.59
CA GLY A 510 -15.33 26.79 35.11
C GLY A 510 -16.18 28.00 34.71
N HIS A 511 -17.41 27.79 34.24
CA HIS A 511 -18.34 28.88 34.01
C HIS A 511 -18.77 29.55 35.32
N TRP A 512 -19.13 28.77 36.35
CA TRP A 512 -19.47 29.29 37.68
C TRP A 512 -18.30 29.98 38.38
N ALA A 513 -17.07 29.49 38.16
CA ALA A 513 -15.86 30.12 38.65
C ALA A 513 -15.47 31.39 37.86
N GLY A 514 -16.24 31.78 36.84
CA GLY A 514 -15.96 32.94 36.01
C GLY A 514 -14.71 32.79 35.12
N LEU A 515 -14.23 31.57 34.90
CA LEU A 515 -13.04 31.28 34.09
C LEU A 515 -13.34 31.37 32.58
N TRP A 516 -14.59 31.13 32.20
CA TRP A 516 -15.05 31.19 30.81
C TRP A 516 -16.55 31.40 30.69
N ASP A 517 -16.95 31.82 29.50
CA ASP A 517 -18.35 31.91 29.12
C ASP A 517 -18.84 30.59 28.50
N LEU A 518 -20.13 30.30 28.68
CA LEU A 518 -20.79 29.09 28.18
C LEU A 518 -22.08 29.45 27.43
N GLU A 519 -22.21 28.97 26.20
CA GLU A 519 -23.45 29.06 25.41
C GLU A 519 -24.20 27.73 25.51
N VAL A 520 -25.49 27.78 25.84
CA VAL A 520 -26.34 26.59 26.06
C VAL A 520 -27.42 26.42 25.00
N ASP A 521 -27.61 27.39 24.11
CA ASP A 521 -28.50 27.26 22.96
C ASP A 521 -27.85 26.36 21.89
N PRO A 522 -28.41 25.17 21.59
CA PRO A 522 -27.82 24.21 20.67
C PRO A 522 -27.76 24.72 19.24
N THR A 523 -28.53 25.74 18.86
CA THR A 523 -28.52 26.33 17.52
C THR A 523 -27.33 27.26 17.29
N LYS A 524 -26.58 27.64 18.34
CA LYS A 524 -25.46 28.58 18.25
C LYS A 524 -24.13 27.90 17.94
N ALA A 525 -23.23 28.64 17.27
CA ALA A 525 -21.93 28.13 16.84
C ALA A 525 -21.02 27.72 18.00
N ASP A 526 -21.18 28.35 19.17
CA ASP A 526 -20.37 28.12 20.37
C ASP A 526 -21.07 27.31 21.47
N PHE A 527 -22.21 26.69 21.14
CA PHE A 527 -22.90 25.76 22.05
C PHE A 527 -21.93 24.78 22.73
N MET A 528 -21.95 24.81 24.06
CA MET A 528 -21.15 23.99 24.98
C MET A 528 -19.62 24.06 24.75
N LYS A 529 -19.11 25.14 24.18
CA LYS A 529 -17.67 25.40 24.12
C LYS A 529 -17.19 26.22 25.31
N ILE A 530 -15.91 26.10 25.62
CA ILE A 530 -15.21 27.03 26.52
C ILE A 530 -14.90 28.29 25.73
N ARG A 531 -15.43 29.45 26.13
CA ARG A 531 -15.11 30.74 25.53
C ARG A 531 -14.30 31.62 26.47
N ILE A 532 -13.09 31.98 26.05
CA ILE A 532 -12.18 32.88 26.77
C ILE A 532 -11.78 33.99 25.80
N GLY A 533 -12.36 35.19 25.98
CA GLY A 533 -12.22 36.28 25.02
C GLY A 533 -12.69 35.85 23.62
N ASN A 534 -11.78 35.88 22.66
CA ASN A 534 -12.01 35.51 21.25
C ASN A 534 -11.68 34.03 20.94
N THR A 535 -11.26 33.26 21.94
CA THR A 535 -10.87 31.86 21.77
C THR A 535 -12.00 30.94 22.19
N SER A 536 -12.39 30.02 21.30
CA SER A 536 -13.41 28.99 21.55
C SER A 536 -12.80 27.59 21.47
N ILE A 537 -12.90 26.81 22.54
CA ILE A 537 -12.36 25.45 22.63
C ILE A 537 -13.53 24.45 22.71
N ASP A 538 -13.50 23.44 21.83
CA ASP A 538 -14.48 22.35 21.77
C ASP A 538 -13.95 21.09 22.50
N PRO A 539 -14.45 20.78 23.71
CA PRO A 539 -14.04 19.58 24.46
C PRO A 539 -14.78 18.31 24.01
N TRP A 540 -15.70 18.40 23.05
CA TRP A 540 -16.62 17.33 22.69
C TRP A 540 -16.11 16.45 21.56
N ALA A 541 -14.81 16.31 21.35
CA ALA A 541 -14.23 15.39 20.36
C ALA A 541 -14.88 15.46 18.96
N GLY A 542 -15.36 16.64 18.54
CA GLY A 542 -16.04 16.83 17.25
C GLY A 542 -17.50 16.36 17.17
N PHE A 543 -18.16 16.01 18.28
CA PHE A 543 -19.61 15.74 18.32
C PHE A 543 -20.46 17.02 18.23
N LYS A 544 -19.95 18.14 18.76
CA LYS A 544 -20.69 19.40 18.88
C LYS A 544 -21.30 19.89 17.56
N PRO A 545 -20.58 19.93 16.41
CA PRO A 545 -21.16 20.44 15.17
C PRO A 545 -22.44 19.68 14.79
N TYR A 546 -22.48 18.36 14.94
CA TYR A 546 -23.64 17.55 14.61
C TYR A 546 -24.84 17.90 15.48
N ALA A 547 -24.64 18.06 16.80
CA ALA A 547 -25.71 18.49 17.71
C ALA A 547 -26.32 19.83 17.28
N THR A 548 -25.49 20.78 16.87
CA THR A 548 -25.96 22.07 16.36
C THR A 548 -26.70 21.97 15.03
N TYR A 549 -26.18 21.20 14.08
CA TYR A 549 -26.87 20.98 12.80
C TYR A 549 -28.22 20.31 13.02
N PHE A 550 -28.31 19.28 13.87
CA PHE A 550 -29.58 18.66 14.22
C PHE A 550 -30.57 19.62 14.88
N ALA A 551 -30.13 20.42 15.85
CA ALA A 551 -30.99 21.40 16.49
C ALA A 551 -31.56 22.42 15.49
N ARG A 552 -30.72 22.91 14.56
CA ARG A 552 -31.14 23.83 13.49
C ARG A 552 -32.10 23.17 12.50
N MET A 553 -31.87 21.91 12.13
CA MET A 553 -32.78 21.15 11.25
C MET A 553 -34.13 20.95 11.94
N THR A 554 -34.16 20.56 13.22
CA THR A 554 -35.41 20.42 13.99
C THR A 554 -36.17 21.73 14.10
N GLU A 555 -35.47 22.86 14.32
CA GLU A 555 -36.07 24.19 14.33
C GLU A 555 -36.65 24.60 12.96
N ALA A 556 -35.96 24.28 11.87
CA ALA A 556 -36.43 24.54 10.51
C ALA A 556 -37.68 23.70 10.19
N ILE A 557 -37.65 22.39 10.50
CA ILE A 557 -38.78 21.47 10.33
C ILE A 557 -39.99 21.93 11.15
N SER A 558 -39.79 22.30 12.42
CA SER A 558 -40.90 22.74 13.28
C SER A 558 -41.55 24.03 12.83
N LYS A 559 -40.81 24.87 12.10
CA LYS A 559 -41.29 26.12 11.49
C LYS A 559 -41.79 25.96 10.04
N GLY A 560 -41.66 24.77 9.44
CA GLY A 560 -42.01 24.53 8.04
C GLY A 560 -41.09 25.24 7.03
N ASP A 561 -39.89 25.62 7.45
CA ASP A 561 -38.91 26.39 6.65
C ASP A 561 -37.97 25.43 5.91
N PHE A 562 -38.45 24.86 4.82
CA PHE A 562 -37.72 23.84 4.03
C PHE A 562 -36.53 24.43 3.26
N ASP A 563 -36.59 25.70 2.85
CA ASP A 563 -35.45 26.39 2.24
C ASP A 563 -34.29 26.52 3.24
N ARG A 564 -34.59 26.87 4.50
CA ARG A 564 -33.58 26.87 5.56
C ARG A 564 -33.07 25.47 5.85
N LEU A 565 -33.92 24.44 5.80
CA LEU A 565 -33.51 23.05 5.98
C LEU A 565 -32.48 22.61 4.92
N ASP A 566 -32.75 22.88 3.64
CA ASP A 566 -31.86 22.55 2.53
C ASP A 566 -30.50 23.26 2.67
N ASN A 567 -30.51 24.54 3.02
CA ASN A 567 -29.30 25.31 3.31
C ASN A 567 -28.49 24.71 4.48
N ILE A 568 -29.15 24.22 5.53
CA ILE A 568 -28.48 23.60 6.69
C ILE A 568 -27.82 22.26 6.27
N VAL A 569 -28.49 21.46 5.45
CA VAL A 569 -27.96 20.19 4.93
C VAL A 569 -26.77 20.44 4.00
N GLU A 570 -26.88 21.41 3.09
CA GLU A 570 -25.78 21.81 2.21
C GLU A 570 -24.56 22.28 3.01
N GLN A 571 -24.77 23.14 4.03
CA GLN A 571 -23.68 23.60 4.92
C GLN A 571 -23.02 22.44 5.67
N LEU A 572 -23.80 21.48 6.17
CA LEU A 572 -23.26 20.29 6.81
C LEU A 572 -22.41 19.48 5.83
N ALA A 573 -22.91 19.19 4.62
CA ALA A 573 -22.18 18.45 3.59
C ALA A 573 -20.88 19.17 3.20
N ARG A 574 -20.96 20.48 2.95
CA ARG A 574 -19.82 21.34 2.64
C ARG A 574 -18.77 21.34 3.74
N SER A 575 -19.18 21.38 5.01
CA SER A 575 -18.27 21.37 6.17
C SER A 575 -17.42 20.11 6.30
N LYS A 576 -17.77 19.04 5.57
CA LYS A 576 -17.04 17.76 5.57
C LYS A 576 -16.17 17.58 4.35
N LEU A 577 -16.24 18.47 3.37
CA LEU A 577 -15.41 18.41 2.18
C LEU A 577 -13.93 18.60 2.54
N ALA A 578 -13.07 17.92 1.80
CA ALA A 578 -11.63 18.16 1.86
C ALA A 578 -11.30 19.56 1.30
N PRO A 579 -10.13 20.14 1.61
CA PRO A 579 -9.80 21.52 1.24
C PRO A 579 -9.90 21.81 -0.26
N VAL A 580 -9.54 20.85 -1.11
CA VAL A 580 -9.58 21.00 -2.58
C VAL A 580 -11.02 20.99 -3.14
N PRO A 581 -11.89 19.98 -2.87
CA PRO A 581 -13.31 20.04 -3.22
C PRO A 581 -14.04 21.25 -2.63
N SER A 582 -13.71 21.66 -1.40
CA SER A 582 -14.26 22.88 -0.78
C SER A 582 -13.88 24.12 -1.58
N GLY A 583 -12.62 24.25 -2.02
CA GLY A 583 -12.18 25.36 -2.87
C GLY A 583 -12.85 25.41 -4.25
N ILE A 584 -13.16 24.26 -4.85
CA ILE A 584 -13.95 24.19 -6.10
C ILE A 584 -15.38 24.68 -5.85
N TRP A 585 -15.99 24.28 -4.73
CA TRP A 585 -17.33 24.76 -4.34
C TRP A 585 -17.35 26.28 -4.11
N ASP A 586 -16.32 26.82 -3.45
CA ASP A 586 -16.16 28.26 -3.25
C ASP A 586 -16.06 29.03 -4.59
N ALA A 587 -15.40 28.43 -5.58
CA ALA A 587 -15.25 29.02 -6.91
C ALA A 587 -16.57 29.07 -7.67
N VAL A 588 -17.35 27.98 -7.60
CA VAL A 588 -18.66 27.88 -8.25
C VAL A 588 -19.70 28.79 -7.59
N THR A 589 -19.69 28.86 -6.25
CA THR A 589 -20.69 29.63 -5.50
C THR A 589 -20.32 31.10 -5.28
N GLY A 590 -19.06 31.47 -5.54
CA GLY A 590 -18.54 32.83 -5.33
C GLY A 590 -18.48 33.26 -3.87
N ARG A 591 -18.70 32.34 -2.91
CA ARG A 591 -18.71 32.60 -1.47
C ARG A 591 -17.92 31.54 -0.72
N ASP A 592 -17.21 31.91 0.33
CA ASP A 592 -16.46 30.98 1.18
C ASP A 592 -17.37 30.23 2.18
N PHE A 593 -16.81 29.30 2.97
CA PHE A 593 -17.54 28.47 3.93
C PHE A 593 -18.34 29.29 4.97
N ILE A 594 -17.90 30.50 5.29
CA ILE A 594 -18.59 31.39 6.24
C ILE A 594 -19.44 32.46 5.54
N GLY A 595 -19.62 32.36 4.22
CA GLY A 595 -20.51 33.20 3.42
C GLY A 595 -19.89 34.50 2.91
N ARG A 596 -18.58 34.71 3.07
CA ARG A 596 -17.89 35.90 2.55
C ARG A 596 -17.67 35.79 1.04
N PRO A 597 -17.79 36.88 0.27
CA PRO A 597 -17.54 36.86 -1.17
C PRO A 597 -16.07 36.52 -1.47
N VAL A 598 -15.84 35.62 -2.41
CA VAL A 598 -14.49 35.23 -2.84
C VAL A 598 -14.09 36.07 -4.06
N LYS A 599 -13.02 36.86 -3.93
CA LYS A 599 -12.43 37.59 -5.06
C LYS A 599 -11.36 36.71 -5.72
N TRP A 600 -11.58 36.34 -6.98
CA TRP A 600 -10.65 35.52 -7.74
C TRP A 600 -9.71 36.42 -8.55
N ASN A 601 -8.40 36.26 -8.34
CA ASN A 601 -7.37 36.79 -9.23
C ASN A 601 -6.55 35.60 -9.75
N THR A 602 -6.29 35.53 -11.05
CA THR A 602 -5.67 34.36 -11.70
C THR A 602 -4.21 34.10 -11.27
N LEU A 603 -3.62 35.02 -10.50
CA LEU A 603 -2.30 34.92 -9.88
C LEU A 603 -2.32 34.43 -8.42
N ASP A 604 -3.50 34.20 -7.81
CA ASP A 604 -3.69 33.91 -6.38
C ASP A 604 -4.01 32.44 -6.03
N PHE A 605 -3.92 31.51 -6.99
CA PHE A 605 -4.19 30.08 -6.71
C PHE A 605 -3.27 29.53 -5.61
N ASP A 606 -2.03 30.03 -5.53
CA ASP A 606 -1.05 29.68 -4.51
C ASP A 606 -1.44 30.21 -3.12
N ASN A 607 -2.01 31.42 -3.03
CA ASN A 607 -2.49 32.00 -1.76
C ASN A 607 -3.77 31.31 -1.26
N ALA A 608 -4.64 30.88 -2.18
CA ALA A 608 -5.84 30.11 -1.86
C ALA A 608 -5.54 28.66 -1.44
N PHE A 609 -4.38 28.12 -1.85
CA PHE A 609 -3.84 26.83 -1.40
C PHE A 609 -3.15 26.95 -0.03
N ILE A 610 -2.31 27.98 0.17
CA ILE A 610 -1.60 28.23 1.44
C ILE A 610 -2.57 28.56 2.58
N SER A 611 -3.55 29.44 2.36
CA SER A 611 -4.58 29.77 3.37
C SER A 611 -5.46 28.59 3.79
N ARG A 612 -5.52 27.53 2.98
CA ARG A 612 -6.27 26.29 3.23
C ARG A 612 -5.38 25.09 3.61
N ALA A 613 -4.06 25.27 3.63
CA ALA A 613 -3.07 24.29 4.09
C ALA A 613 -2.46 24.68 5.44
N VAL A 614 -2.59 25.93 5.85
CA VAL A 614 -2.27 26.42 7.19
C VAL A 614 -3.48 26.15 8.11
N PRO A 615 -3.31 25.42 9.22
CA PRO A 615 -4.39 25.25 10.20
C PRO A 615 -4.77 26.63 10.78
N LEU A 616 -6.06 26.96 10.74
CA LEU A 616 -6.63 28.10 11.49
C LEU A 616 -6.72 27.79 12.98
#